data_AF-A0A382N5H5-F1
#
_entry.id   AF-A0A382N5H5-F1
#
_cell.length_a   1.000
_cell.length_b   1.000
_cell.length_c   1.000
_cell.angle_alpha   90.00
_cell.angle_beta   90.00
_cell.angle_gamma   90.00
#
_symmetry.space_group_name_H-M   'P 1'
#
loop_
_entity.id
_entity.type
_entity.pdbx_description
1 polymer ?
#
loop_
_entity_poly.entity_id
_entity_poly.type
_entity_poly.pdbx_seq_one_letter_code
_entity_poly.pdbx_strand_id
1 'polypeptide(L)'
;MPAAIGKVIEREDLSRQEMNAVMRLIMTGEATQSQVGGFLVGLRMKGETVAEITGAVEVMRELASHVEVDQALLVDTCGTGGSGAGKFNVSTASAFVTAAAGARVAKHGNRAASGKSGSADLLEAAGAEIMLSPEQVARCIDSVGVGFMFSVSHHSAMRHAIGPRREMVVRTIFNMLGPLTNPARARRQVLGVYDGALVRAAAEVLSQLGSEHVMVVHSEDGLDEISINATTHVAELKDGEIKEYD
;
A
#
# COMPACT_ATOMS: atom_id res chain seq x y z
N MET A 1 18.07 -12.28 11.04
CA MET A 1 16.99 -13.12 10.48
C MET A 1 16.59 -14.29 11.40
N PRO A 2 17.47 -15.25 11.79
CA PRO A 2 17.03 -16.40 12.60
C PRO A 2 16.37 -16.03 13.93
N ALA A 3 16.91 -15.03 14.65
CA ALA A 3 16.31 -14.54 15.89
C ALA A 3 14.90 -13.96 15.68
N ALA A 4 14.66 -13.25 14.57
CA ALA A 4 13.35 -12.72 14.25
C ALA A 4 12.34 -13.83 13.91
N ILE A 5 12.78 -14.87 13.20
CA ILE A 5 11.96 -16.06 12.96
C ILE A 5 11.60 -16.75 14.29
N GLY A 6 12.55 -16.90 15.20
CA GLY A 6 12.30 -17.45 16.53
C GLY A 6 11.24 -16.67 17.30
N LYS A 7 11.35 -15.33 17.34
CA LYS A 7 10.35 -14.46 17.97
C LYS A 7 8.94 -14.66 17.41
N VAL A 8 8.77 -14.62 16.08
CA VAL A 8 7.43 -14.76 15.49
C VAL A 8 6.84 -16.17 15.68
N ILE A 9 7.68 -17.21 15.79
CA ILE A 9 7.24 -18.57 16.15
C ILE A 9 6.69 -18.61 17.58
N GLU A 10 7.37 -17.96 18.52
CA GLU A 10 6.95 -17.83 19.93
C GLU A 10 5.85 -16.77 20.14
N ARG A 11 5.32 -16.19 19.05
CA ARG A 11 4.31 -15.11 19.06
C ARG A 11 4.75 -13.85 19.80
N GLU A 12 6.05 -13.57 19.80
CA GLU A 12 6.62 -12.34 20.32
C GLU A 12 6.65 -11.25 19.25
N ASP A 13 6.27 -10.03 19.64
CA ASP A 13 6.31 -8.87 18.75
C ASP A 13 7.73 -8.38 18.51
N LEU A 14 7.99 -7.97 17.27
CA LEU A 14 9.20 -7.24 16.92
C LEU A 14 8.99 -5.75 17.17
N SER A 15 10.00 -5.11 17.73
CA SER A 15 10.05 -3.65 17.73
C SER A 15 10.15 -3.10 16.29
N ARG A 16 9.80 -1.83 16.11
CA ARG A 16 9.97 -1.13 14.82
C ARG A 16 11.41 -1.26 14.28
N GLN A 17 12.42 -1.18 15.15
CA GLN A 17 13.83 -1.28 14.77
C GLN A 17 14.22 -2.70 14.31
N GLU A 18 13.73 -3.72 14.99
CA GLU A 18 13.94 -5.11 14.59
C GLU A 18 13.27 -5.40 13.24
N MET A 19 12.03 -4.91 13.05
CA MET A 19 11.34 -5.10 11.78
C MET A 19 12.01 -4.34 10.63
N ASN A 20 12.53 -3.14 10.88
CA ASN A 20 13.40 -2.43 9.94
C ASN A 20 14.61 -3.29 9.52
N ALA A 21 15.33 -3.87 10.50
CA ALA A 21 16.48 -4.72 10.21
C ALA A 21 16.11 -5.97 9.41
N VAL A 22 14.99 -6.63 9.76
CA VAL A 22 14.47 -7.78 9.02
C VAL A 22 14.14 -7.40 7.59
N MET A 23 13.39 -6.31 7.40
CA MET A 23 12.95 -5.87 6.09
C MET A 23 14.12 -5.42 5.20
N ARG A 24 15.18 -4.82 5.76
CA ARG A 24 16.42 -4.56 5.01
C ARG A 24 17.03 -5.84 4.48
N LEU A 25 17.22 -6.86 5.32
CA LEU A 25 17.77 -8.15 4.89
C LEU A 25 16.95 -8.80 3.76
N ILE A 26 15.61 -8.68 3.83
CA ILE A 26 14.73 -9.17 2.76
C ILE A 26 14.93 -8.35 1.48
N MET A 27 14.93 -7.02 1.59
CA MET A 27 14.98 -6.10 0.45
C MET A 27 16.36 -5.99 -0.21
N THR A 28 17.45 -6.35 0.48
CA THR A 28 18.81 -6.44 -0.07
C THR A 28 19.18 -7.83 -0.58
N GLY A 29 18.31 -8.83 -0.38
CA GLY A 29 18.54 -10.20 -0.83
C GLY A 29 19.50 -10.99 0.05
N GLU A 30 19.78 -10.53 1.27
CA GLU A 30 20.63 -11.21 2.26
C GLU A 30 19.90 -12.35 2.98
N ALA A 31 18.56 -12.34 2.97
CA ALA A 31 17.74 -13.44 3.48
C ALA A 31 17.50 -14.53 2.43
N THR A 32 17.61 -15.80 2.83
CA THR A 32 17.28 -16.92 1.93
C THR A 32 15.77 -17.00 1.71
N GLN A 33 15.36 -17.61 0.59
CA GLN A 33 13.93 -17.78 0.26
C GLN A 33 13.15 -18.50 1.36
N SER A 34 13.75 -19.54 1.96
CA SER A 34 13.15 -20.27 3.09
C SER A 34 13.02 -19.42 4.35
N GLN A 35 14.00 -18.54 4.64
CA GLN A 35 13.92 -17.61 5.76
C GLN A 35 12.80 -16.58 5.55
N VAL A 36 12.69 -16.03 4.34
CA VAL A 36 11.61 -15.10 3.99
C VAL A 36 10.25 -15.78 4.14
N GLY A 37 10.08 -16.98 3.57
CA GLY A 37 8.83 -17.74 3.68
C GLY A 37 8.46 -18.04 5.13
N GLY A 38 9.40 -18.61 5.90
CA GLY A 38 9.19 -18.94 7.31
C GLY A 38 8.86 -17.72 8.17
N PHE A 39 9.57 -16.61 7.95
CA PHE A 39 9.28 -15.34 8.64
C PHE A 39 7.88 -14.82 8.33
N LEU A 40 7.49 -14.78 7.05
CA LEU A 40 6.18 -14.25 6.64
C LEU A 40 5.02 -15.09 7.16
N VAL A 41 5.15 -16.42 7.16
CA VAL A 41 4.14 -17.31 7.73
C VAL A 41 4.05 -17.13 9.24
N GLY A 42 5.19 -17.12 9.95
CA GLY A 42 5.21 -16.91 11.40
C GLY A 42 4.60 -15.57 11.80
N LEU A 43 4.99 -14.49 11.12
CA LEU A 43 4.44 -13.15 11.35
C LEU A 43 2.93 -13.10 11.13
N ARG A 44 2.44 -13.72 10.05
CA ARG A 44 1.01 -13.81 9.74
C ARG A 44 0.22 -14.60 10.79
N MET A 45 0.80 -15.68 11.31
CA MET A 45 0.18 -16.49 12.37
C MET A 45 0.17 -15.78 13.72
N LYS A 46 1.20 -14.99 14.02
CA LYS A 46 1.26 -14.12 15.20
C LYS A 46 0.24 -12.98 15.12
N GLY A 47 0.09 -12.40 13.93
CA GLY A 47 -0.60 -11.13 13.70
C GLY A 47 0.40 -9.98 13.68
N GLU A 48 0.32 -9.16 12.63
CA GLU A 48 1.15 -7.98 12.45
C GLU A 48 0.74 -6.84 13.39
N THR A 49 1.70 -6.24 14.09
CA THR A 49 1.48 -5.03 14.90
C THR A 49 1.71 -3.75 14.09
N VAL A 50 1.16 -2.62 14.56
CA VAL A 50 1.40 -1.30 13.97
C VAL A 50 2.90 -0.96 13.93
N ALA A 51 3.67 -1.33 14.96
CA ALA A 51 5.12 -1.09 14.99
C ALA A 51 5.86 -1.87 13.89
N GLU A 52 5.47 -3.13 13.68
CA GLU A 52 6.04 -3.99 12.63
C GLU A 52 5.66 -3.50 11.23
N ILE A 53 4.38 -3.20 11.00
CA ILE A 53 3.93 -2.67 9.71
C ILE A 53 4.65 -1.36 9.41
N THR A 54 4.77 -0.47 10.39
CA THR A 54 5.44 0.81 10.17
C THR A 54 6.91 0.62 9.83
N GLY A 55 7.65 -0.22 10.57
CA GLY A 55 9.05 -0.52 10.26
C GLY A 55 9.23 -1.16 8.89
N ALA A 56 8.28 -1.98 8.43
CA ALA A 56 8.32 -2.54 7.09
C ALA A 56 8.09 -1.48 6.00
N VAL A 57 7.12 -0.59 6.20
CA VAL A 57 6.83 0.50 5.26
C VAL A 57 7.99 1.48 5.17
N GLU A 58 8.66 1.80 6.29
CA GLU A 58 9.83 2.69 6.31
C GLU A 58 10.94 2.20 5.38
N VAL A 59 11.35 0.94 5.49
CA VAL A 59 12.36 0.35 4.60
C VAL A 59 11.91 0.37 3.14
N MET A 60 10.64 0.02 2.87
CA MET A 60 10.12 0.01 1.51
C MET A 60 10.05 1.41 0.89
N ARG A 61 9.70 2.44 1.68
CA ARG A 61 9.71 3.83 1.26
C ARG A 61 11.14 4.30 1.01
N GLU A 62 12.09 3.97 1.89
CA GLU A 62 13.50 4.37 1.73
C GLU A 62 14.14 3.82 0.44
N LEU A 63 13.82 2.57 0.08
CA LEU A 63 14.37 1.90 -1.09
C LEU A 63 13.59 2.16 -2.38
N ALA A 64 12.55 3.00 -2.34
CA ALA A 64 11.73 3.31 -3.50
C ALA A 64 12.42 4.33 -4.42
N SER A 65 12.19 4.22 -5.72
CA SER A 65 12.49 5.30 -6.67
C SER A 65 11.50 6.44 -6.47
N HIS A 66 11.90 7.51 -5.77
CA HIS A 66 11.01 8.60 -5.40
C HIS A 66 10.56 9.48 -6.55
N VAL A 67 9.31 9.97 -6.44
CA VAL A 67 8.73 10.97 -7.33
C VAL A 67 8.66 12.28 -6.56
N GLU A 68 9.54 13.22 -6.89
CA GLU A 68 9.57 14.53 -6.24
C GLU A 68 8.52 15.45 -6.87
N VAL A 69 7.49 15.80 -6.10
CA VAL A 69 6.39 16.69 -6.49
C VAL A 69 5.95 17.54 -5.30
N ASP A 70 5.38 18.70 -5.61
CA ASP A 70 4.76 19.56 -4.60
C ASP A 70 3.55 18.87 -3.95
N GLN A 71 3.56 18.89 -2.62
CA GLN A 71 2.62 18.16 -1.77
C GLN A 71 1.29 18.91 -1.57
N ALA A 72 1.19 20.17 -1.98
CA ALA A 72 -0.06 20.92 -1.83
C ALA A 72 -1.18 20.26 -2.65
N LEU A 73 -2.31 19.93 -2.00
CA LEU A 73 -3.44 19.23 -2.63
C LEU A 73 -3.08 17.88 -3.28
N LEU A 74 -1.92 17.29 -2.96
CA LEU A 74 -1.53 15.98 -3.46
C LEU A 74 -2.25 14.88 -2.68
N VAL A 75 -2.93 13.98 -3.38
CA VAL A 75 -3.67 12.86 -2.82
C VAL A 75 -3.36 11.55 -3.54
N ASP A 76 -3.41 10.44 -2.81
CA ASP A 76 -3.42 9.09 -3.38
C ASP A 76 -4.78 8.43 -3.20
N THR A 77 -5.19 7.66 -4.19
CA THR A 77 -6.43 6.85 -4.17
C THR A 77 -6.06 5.42 -4.52
N CYS A 78 -5.79 4.61 -3.50
CA CYS A 78 -5.39 3.22 -3.70
C CYS A 78 -6.07 2.30 -2.69
N GLY A 79 -5.97 1.01 -2.96
CA GLY A 79 -6.55 -0.01 -2.10
C GLY A 79 -5.62 -1.21 -2.05
N THR A 80 -5.75 -2.02 -1.02
CA THR A 80 -5.01 -3.27 -0.90
C THR A 80 -5.39 -4.26 -2.01
N GLY A 81 -6.56 -4.08 -2.63
CA GLY A 81 -7.16 -5.05 -3.54
C GLY A 81 -7.52 -6.35 -2.82
N GLY A 82 -7.95 -7.35 -3.60
CA GLY A 82 -8.18 -8.69 -3.06
C GLY A 82 -9.46 -8.86 -2.23
N SER A 83 -10.41 -7.92 -2.31
CA SER A 83 -11.78 -8.03 -1.78
C SER A 83 -12.57 -9.19 -2.40
N GLY A 84 -12.11 -9.77 -3.51
CA GLY A 84 -12.78 -10.90 -4.18
C GLY A 84 -14.04 -10.50 -4.97
N ALA A 85 -14.53 -9.28 -4.76
CA ALA A 85 -15.65 -8.71 -5.49
C ALA A 85 -15.22 -8.22 -6.90
N GLY A 86 -16.01 -8.56 -7.90
CA GLY A 86 -15.85 -8.06 -9.27
C GLY A 86 -16.33 -6.62 -9.40
N LYS A 87 -15.50 -5.65 -9.01
CA LYS A 87 -15.75 -4.21 -9.21
C LYS A 87 -15.04 -3.69 -10.46
N PHE A 88 -15.56 -2.60 -11.02
CA PHE A 88 -14.76 -1.79 -11.95
C PHE A 88 -13.67 -1.06 -11.16
N ASN A 89 -12.69 -0.47 -11.84
CA ASN A 89 -11.56 0.22 -11.20
C ASN A 89 -11.99 1.58 -10.59
N VAL A 90 -12.78 1.56 -9.52
CA VAL A 90 -13.34 2.74 -8.84
C VAL A 90 -12.23 3.73 -8.48
N SER A 91 -11.20 3.29 -7.76
CA SER A 91 -10.09 4.18 -7.37
C SER A 91 -9.35 4.80 -8.56
N THR A 92 -9.31 4.15 -9.73
CA THR A 92 -8.71 4.73 -10.95
C THR A 92 -9.63 5.79 -11.55
N ALA A 93 -10.93 5.54 -11.64
CA ALA A 93 -11.90 6.55 -12.09
C ALA A 93 -11.90 7.77 -11.15
N SER A 94 -11.91 7.54 -9.83
CA SER A 94 -11.84 8.59 -8.82
C SER A 94 -10.59 9.45 -8.94
N ALA A 95 -9.44 8.90 -9.34
CA ALA A 95 -8.22 9.67 -9.55
C ALA A 95 -8.41 10.77 -10.62
N PHE A 96 -9.08 10.45 -11.73
CA PHE A 96 -9.34 11.45 -12.78
C PHE A 96 -10.39 12.48 -12.36
N VAL A 97 -11.46 12.06 -11.66
CA VAL A 97 -12.49 12.97 -11.15
C VAL A 97 -11.88 13.95 -10.13
N THR A 98 -11.05 13.45 -9.22
CA THR A 98 -10.35 14.25 -8.21
C THR A 98 -9.40 15.27 -8.84
N ALA A 99 -8.66 14.89 -9.89
CA ALA A 99 -7.82 15.82 -10.62
C ALA A 99 -8.62 16.89 -11.38
N ALA A 100 -9.73 16.51 -12.01
CA ALA A 100 -10.64 17.45 -12.66
C ALA A 100 -11.27 18.45 -11.66
N ALA A 101 -11.40 18.05 -10.40
CA ALA A 101 -11.85 18.92 -9.30
C ALA A 101 -10.76 19.85 -8.74
N GLY A 102 -9.53 19.80 -9.28
CA GLY A 102 -8.44 20.71 -8.94
C GLY A 102 -7.41 20.18 -7.93
N ALA A 103 -7.55 18.94 -7.47
CA ALA A 103 -6.50 18.28 -6.69
C ALA A 103 -5.40 17.71 -7.61
N ARG A 104 -4.27 17.33 -7.02
CA ARG A 104 -3.20 16.59 -7.71
C ARG A 104 -3.22 15.14 -7.23
N VAL A 105 -3.13 14.18 -8.14
CA VAL A 105 -3.23 12.77 -7.80
C VAL A 105 -1.94 12.03 -8.11
N ALA A 106 -1.30 11.51 -7.07
CA ALA A 106 -0.17 10.60 -7.17
C ALA A 106 -0.66 9.18 -6.94
N LYS A 107 -1.24 8.56 -7.98
CA LYS A 107 -1.86 7.24 -7.86
C LYS A 107 -0.81 6.15 -7.85
N HIS A 108 -0.67 5.43 -6.74
CA HIS A 108 0.14 4.22 -6.69
C HIS A 108 -0.70 3.00 -7.09
N GLY A 109 -0.18 2.14 -7.98
CA GLY A 109 -0.96 1.02 -8.47
C GLY A 109 -0.15 -0.14 -9.01
N ASN A 110 -0.86 -1.23 -9.26
CA ASN A 110 -0.32 -2.44 -9.85
C ASN A 110 -1.34 -3.06 -10.83
N ARG A 111 -0.88 -4.11 -11.53
CA ARG A 111 -1.73 -5.05 -12.26
C ARG A 111 -2.59 -5.86 -11.27
N ALA A 112 -3.67 -6.44 -11.78
CA ALA A 112 -4.50 -7.34 -10.97
C ALA A 112 -3.66 -8.50 -10.38
N ALA A 113 -3.66 -8.63 -9.06
CA ALA A 113 -3.17 -9.83 -8.38
C ALA A 113 -4.22 -10.96 -8.39
N SER A 114 -5.50 -10.59 -8.39
CA SER A 114 -6.67 -11.47 -8.47
C SER A 114 -7.79 -10.73 -9.21
N GLY A 115 -8.43 -11.35 -10.19
CA GLY A 115 -9.54 -10.74 -10.97
C GLY A 115 -9.18 -10.45 -12.43
N LYS A 116 -10.07 -9.73 -13.14
CA LYS A 116 -9.97 -9.51 -14.59
C LYS A 116 -9.14 -8.28 -15.01
N SER A 117 -9.05 -7.25 -14.16
CA SER A 117 -8.38 -5.98 -14.50
C SER A 117 -8.02 -5.20 -13.24
N GLY A 118 -6.77 -4.72 -13.14
CA GLY A 118 -6.33 -3.76 -12.15
C GLY A 118 -6.10 -2.37 -12.75
N SER A 119 -5.63 -1.44 -11.92
CA SER A 119 -5.41 -0.04 -12.32
C SER A 119 -4.46 0.10 -13.52
N ALA A 120 -3.34 -0.63 -13.52
CA ALA A 120 -2.39 -0.63 -14.62
C ALA A 120 -3.01 -1.18 -15.91
N ASP A 121 -3.75 -2.28 -15.81
CA ASP A 121 -4.36 -2.95 -16.97
C ASP A 121 -5.43 -2.05 -17.63
N LEU A 122 -6.19 -1.30 -16.83
CA LEU A 122 -7.15 -0.31 -17.34
C LEU A 122 -6.44 0.86 -18.05
N LEU A 123 -5.38 1.40 -17.44
CA LEU A 123 -4.67 2.55 -18.01
C LEU A 123 -3.99 2.19 -19.33
N GLU A 124 -3.36 1.02 -19.42
CA GLU A 124 -2.80 0.52 -20.69
C GLU A 124 -3.88 0.30 -21.75
N ALA A 125 -5.02 -0.30 -21.38
CA ALA A 125 -6.14 -0.49 -22.30
C ALA A 125 -6.72 0.85 -22.80
N ALA A 126 -6.61 1.91 -22.00
CA ALA A 126 -6.97 3.28 -22.38
C ALA A 126 -5.88 3.99 -23.21
N GLY A 127 -4.73 3.34 -23.46
CA GLY A 127 -3.64 3.87 -24.27
C GLY A 127 -2.61 4.70 -23.50
N ALA A 128 -2.63 4.68 -22.17
CA ALA A 128 -1.63 5.36 -21.36
C ALA A 128 -0.32 4.56 -21.28
N GLU A 129 0.81 5.27 -21.36
CA GLU A 129 2.12 4.72 -21.01
C GLU A 129 2.25 4.65 -19.49
N ILE A 130 2.43 3.45 -18.93
CA ILE A 130 2.51 3.23 -17.48
C ILE A 130 3.94 3.01 -16.98
N MET A 131 4.89 2.77 -17.88
CA MET A 131 6.31 2.56 -17.57
C MET A 131 7.09 3.89 -17.62
N LEU A 132 6.60 4.88 -16.87
CA LEU A 132 7.21 6.19 -16.78
C LEU A 132 8.35 6.23 -15.76
N SER A 133 9.37 7.03 -16.03
CA SER A 133 10.39 7.40 -15.05
C SER A 133 9.79 8.28 -13.94
N PRO A 134 10.40 8.38 -12.75
CA PRO A 134 9.88 9.24 -11.70
C PRO A 134 9.72 10.71 -12.12
N GLU A 135 10.64 11.23 -12.95
CA GLU A 135 10.57 12.59 -13.48
C GLU A 135 9.44 12.76 -14.50
N GLN A 136 9.13 11.71 -15.26
CA GLN A 136 7.98 11.71 -16.17
C GLN A 136 6.66 11.69 -15.38
N VAL A 137 6.57 10.89 -14.32
CA VAL A 137 5.41 10.87 -13.42
C VAL A 137 5.19 12.24 -12.79
N ALA A 138 6.26 12.88 -12.29
CA ALA A 138 6.19 14.23 -11.73
C ALA A 138 5.62 15.24 -12.74
N ARG A 139 6.10 15.20 -14.00
CA ARG A 139 5.55 16.04 -15.06
C ARG A 139 4.07 15.78 -15.33
N CYS A 140 3.61 14.53 -15.30
CA CYS A 140 2.19 14.21 -15.45
C CYS A 140 1.35 14.81 -14.32
N ILE A 141 1.83 14.73 -13.07
CA ILE A 141 1.17 15.34 -11.91
C ILE A 141 1.09 16.86 -12.09
N ASP A 142 2.18 17.52 -12.49
CA ASP A 142 2.23 18.98 -12.60
C ASP A 142 1.43 19.53 -13.79
N SER A 143 1.37 18.80 -14.91
CA SER A 143 0.75 19.29 -16.15
C SER A 143 -0.68 18.83 -16.37
N VAL A 144 -1.03 17.61 -15.92
CA VAL A 144 -2.35 16.98 -16.13
C VAL A 144 -3.11 16.85 -14.82
N GLY A 145 -2.43 16.91 -13.68
CA GLY A 145 -3.02 16.72 -12.35
C GLY A 145 -3.08 15.26 -11.90
N VAL A 146 -2.63 14.29 -12.73
CA VAL A 146 -2.59 12.86 -12.38
C VAL A 146 -1.26 12.27 -12.84
N GLY A 147 -0.58 11.56 -11.95
CA GLY A 147 0.53 10.66 -12.28
C GLY A 147 0.26 9.27 -11.76
N PHE A 148 0.57 8.25 -12.57
CA PHE A 148 0.49 6.86 -12.19
C PHE A 148 1.88 6.31 -11.88
N MET A 149 2.05 5.79 -10.67
CA MET A 149 3.28 5.14 -10.23
C MET A 149 3.07 3.63 -10.26
N PHE A 150 3.65 2.97 -11.26
CA PHE A 150 3.56 1.52 -11.37
C PHE A 150 4.51 0.86 -10.36
N SER A 151 3.93 0.13 -9.40
CA SER A 151 4.66 -0.41 -8.23
C SER A 151 5.92 -1.21 -8.55
N VAL A 152 5.93 -1.98 -9.65
CA VAL A 152 7.10 -2.77 -10.07
C VAL A 152 8.28 -1.88 -10.47
N SER A 153 8.01 -0.72 -11.07
CA SER A 153 9.04 0.24 -11.49
C SER A 153 9.63 1.00 -10.31
N HIS A 154 8.85 1.26 -9.26
CA HIS A 154 9.29 2.06 -8.12
C HIS A 154 9.87 1.24 -6.96
N HIS A 155 9.48 -0.02 -6.80
CA HIS A 155 9.93 -0.88 -5.69
C HIS A 155 10.80 -2.04 -6.17
N SER A 156 11.90 -1.75 -6.86
CA SER A 156 12.77 -2.77 -7.47
C SER A 156 13.33 -3.79 -6.47
N ALA A 157 13.51 -3.41 -5.20
CA ALA A 157 13.96 -4.26 -4.11
C ALA A 157 12.97 -5.42 -3.81
N MET A 158 11.69 -5.26 -4.17
CA MET A 158 10.66 -6.28 -3.98
C MET A 158 10.97 -7.60 -4.69
N ARG A 159 11.82 -7.59 -5.72
CA ARG A 159 12.24 -8.80 -6.45
C ARG A 159 12.75 -9.91 -5.52
N HIS A 160 13.39 -9.55 -4.41
CA HIS A 160 13.94 -10.51 -3.46
C HIS A 160 12.87 -11.24 -2.63
N ALA A 161 11.68 -10.65 -2.50
CA ALA A 161 10.52 -11.23 -1.83
C ALA A 161 9.49 -11.86 -2.78
N ILE A 162 9.66 -11.76 -4.11
CA ILE A 162 8.67 -12.27 -5.08
C ILE A 162 8.61 -13.80 -5.08
N GLY A 163 9.75 -14.49 -5.04
CA GLY A 163 9.84 -15.96 -5.09
C GLY A 163 8.97 -16.64 -4.03
N PRO A 164 9.19 -16.38 -2.73
CA PRO A 164 8.47 -17.09 -1.67
C PRO A 164 6.99 -16.72 -1.68
N ARG A 165 6.65 -15.47 -2.03
CA ARG A 165 5.25 -15.03 -2.14
C ARG A 165 4.50 -15.76 -3.26
N ARG A 166 5.14 -15.98 -4.42
CA ARG A 166 4.56 -16.73 -5.54
C ARG A 166 4.40 -18.21 -5.22
N GLU A 167 5.32 -18.79 -4.45
CA GLU A 167 5.25 -20.21 -4.06
C GLU A 167 4.19 -20.46 -2.97
N MET A 168 4.10 -19.56 -1.98
CA MET A 168 3.17 -19.75 -0.86
C MET A 168 1.71 -19.44 -1.23
N VAL A 169 1.45 -18.50 -2.14
CA VAL A 169 0.09 -18.12 -2.61
C VAL A 169 -0.88 -17.77 -1.46
N VAL A 170 -0.37 -17.23 -0.35
CA VAL A 170 -1.16 -16.78 0.80
C VAL A 170 -0.95 -15.29 1.06
N ARG A 171 -1.93 -14.66 1.72
CA ARG A 171 -1.81 -13.26 2.17
C ARG A 171 -0.80 -13.16 3.30
N THR A 172 0.10 -12.19 3.18
CA THR A 172 1.13 -11.84 4.18
C THR A 172 1.11 -10.33 4.41
N ILE A 173 1.95 -9.82 5.31
CA ILE A 173 2.17 -8.37 5.48
C ILE A 173 2.35 -7.63 4.14
N PHE A 174 2.98 -8.22 3.12
CA PHE A 174 3.16 -7.54 1.83
C PHE A 174 1.87 -7.17 1.09
N ASN A 175 0.73 -7.79 1.44
CA ASN A 175 -0.57 -7.44 0.87
C ASN A 175 -1.12 -6.11 1.41
N MET A 176 -0.64 -5.63 2.57
CA MET A 176 -1.03 -4.33 3.11
C MET A 176 0.00 -3.23 2.86
N LEU A 177 1.26 -3.56 2.55
CA LEU A 177 2.31 -2.55 2.41
C LEU A 177 2.17 -1.68 1.15
N GLY A 178 1.67 -2.22 0.04
CA GLY A 178 1.64 -1.51 -1.25
C GLY A 178 0.99 -0.11 -1.19
N PRO A 179 -0.24 0.00 -0.67
CA PRO A 179 -0.88 1.30 -0.49
C PRO A 179 -0.16 2.25 0.48
N LEU A 180 0.60 1.70 1.42
CA LEU A 180 1.33 2.47 2.43
C LEU A 180 2.67 2.99 1.92
N THR A 181 3.13 2.57 0.74
CA THR A 181 4.48 2.87 0.21
C THR A 181 4.48 3.79 -1.01
N ASN A 182 3.49 4.67 -1.14
CA ASN A 182 3.39 5.62 -2.24
C ASN A 182 4.74 6.34 -2.51
N PRO A 183 5.35 6.20 -3.71
CA PRO A 183 6.68 6.76 -4.00
C PRO A 183 6.77 8.30 -3.96
N ALA A 184 5.64 9.00 -4.15
CA ALA A 184 5.53 10.45 -4.04
C ALA A 184 5.26 10.94 -2.61
N ARG A 185 5.14 10.01 -1.65
CA ARG A 185 4.93 10.28 -0.22
C ARG A 185 3.70 11.16 0.05
N ALA A 186 2.64 10.98 -0.73
CA ALA A 186 1.40 11.73 -0.58
C ALA A 186 0.91 11.68 0.86
N ARG A 187 0.74 12.86 1.48
CA ARG A 187 0.30 13.00 2.87
C ARG A 187 -1.21 12.94 3.04
N ARG A 188 -1.94 12.90 1.93
CA ARG A 188 -3.39 12.76 1.89
C ARG A 188 -3.74 11.51 1.11
N GLN A 189 -4.65 10.69 1.63
CA GLN A 189 -4.96 9.41 1.01
C GLN A 189 -6.38 8.95 1.31
N VAL A 190 -7.04 8.37 0.31
CA VAL A 190 -8.18 7.47 0.53
C VAL A 190 -7.68 6.05 0.28
N LEU A 191 -7.71 5.24 1.33
CA LEU A 191 -7.14 3.90 1.37
C LEU A 191 -8.22 2.85 1.60
N GLY A 192 -8.50 2.03 0.59
CA GLY A 192 -9.31 0.83 0.76
C GLY A 192 -8.54 -0.33 1.37
N VAL A 193 -9.11 -1.02 2.37
CA VAL A 193 -8.54 -2.27 2.91
C VAL A 193 -9.50 -3.46 2.73
N TYR A 194 -8.94 -4.65 2.49
CA TYR A 194 -9.73 -5.87 2.24
C TYR A 194 -10.38 -6.48 3.50
N ASP A 195 -10.03 -5.99 4.68
CA ASP A 195 -10.46 -6.52 5.97
C ASP A 195 -10.71 -5.36 6.94
N GLY A 196 -11.92 -5.31 7.52
CA GLY A 196 -12.32 -4.28 8.47
C GLY A 196 -11.40 -4.16 9.68
N ALA A 197 -10.75 -5.26 10.11
CA ALA A 197 -9.80 -5.24 11.22
C ALA A 197 -8.53 -4.41 10.92
N LEU A 198 -8.26 -4.13 9.64
CA LEU A 198 -7.10 -3.33 9.23
C LEU A 198 -7.38 -1.82 9.17
N VAL A 199 -8.65 -1.40 9.26
CA VAL A 199 -9.05 0.00 9.04
C VAL A 199 -8.32 0.93 9.99
N ARG A 200 -8.44 0.68 11.30
CA ARG A 200 -7.74 1.46 12.33
C ARG A 200 -6.22 1.32 12.26
N ALA A 201 -5.72 0.11 12.13
CA ALA A 201 -4.29 -0.16 12.14
C ALA A 201 -3.55 0.55 10.99
N ALA A 202 -4.14 0.60 9.79
CA ALA A 202 -3.56 1.32 8.66
C ALA A 202 -3.56 2.84 8.89
N ALA A 203 -4.61 3.41 9.49
CA ALA A 203 -4.64 4.83 9.87
C ALA A 203 -3.56 5.16 10.90
N GLU A 204 -3.36 4.30 11.91
CA GLU A 204 -2.31 4.45 12.92
C GLU A 204 -0.90 4.39 12.31
N VAL A 205 -0.66 3.45 11.39
CA VAL A 205 0.60 3.38 10.64
C VAL A 205 0.82 4.66 9.83
N LEU A 206 -0.19 5.13 9.10
CA LEU A 206 -0.09 6.33 8.27
C LEU A 206 0.14 7.60 9.09
N SER A 207 -0.47 7.69 10.28
CA SER A 207 -0.20 8.74 11.25
C SER A 207 1.26 8.73 11.70
N GLN A 208 1.79 7.54 12.06
CA GLN A 208 3.18 7.41 12.48
C GLN A 208 4.20 7.66 11.36
N LEU A 209 3.77 7.57 10.10
CA LEU A 209 4.55 7.87 8.90
C LEU A 209 4.42 9.33 8.42
N GLY A 210 3.73 10.18 9.18
CA GLY A 210 3.63 11.62 8.92
C GLY A 210 2.55 12.01 7.90
N SER A 211 1.49 11.20 7.74
CA SER A 211 0.32 11.60 6.94
C SER A 211 -0.48 12.69 7.65
N GLU A 212 -1.13 13.57 6.88
CA GLU A 212 -1.85 14.75 7.39
C GLU A 212 -3.37 14.52 7.42
N HIS A 213 -3.93 13.93 6.36
CA HIS A 213 -5.37 13.64 6.27
C HIS A 213 -5.62 12.36 5.48
N VAL A 214 -6.08 11.31 6.15
CA VAL A 214 -6.32 10.01 5.51
C VAL A 214 -7.69 9.48 5.88
N MET A 215 -8.37 8.87 4.93
CA MET A 215 -9.53 8.03 5.18
C MET A 215 -9.18 6.59 4.81
N VAL A 216 -9.14 5.71 5.81
CA VAL A 216 -9.04 4.26 5.58
C VAL A 216 -10.45 3.67 5.61
N VAL A 217 -10.82 2.89 4.60
CA VAL A 217 -12.20 2.44 4.41
C VAL A 217 -12.32 0.94 4.17
N HIS A 218 -13.39 0.34 4.70
CA HIS A 218 -13.82 -1.02 4.39
C HIS A 218 -15.34 -1.09 4.43
N SER A 219 -15.97 -1.61 3.37
CA SER A 219 -17.42 -1.76 3.33
C SER A 219 -17.87 -3.12 3.83
N GLU A 220 -19.04 -3.17 4.47
CA GLU A 220 -19.62 -4.42 5.03
C GLU A 220 -19.89 -5.50 3.97
N ASP A 221 -20.06 -5.11 2.71
CA ASP A 221 -20.15 -6.02 1.57
C ASP A 221 -18.79 -6.57 1.10
N GLY A 222 -17.72 -6.28 1.86
CA GLY A 222 -16.36 -6.78 1.65
C GLY A 222 -15.52 -5.92 0.70
N LEU A 223 -16.03 -4.78 0.23
CA LEU A 223 -15.27 -3.91 -0.66
C LEU A 223 -14.17 -3.15 0.07
N ASP A 224 -12.99 -3.11 -0.54
CA ASP A 224 -11.92 -2.15 -0.24
C ASP A 224 -12.18 -0.82 -0.96
N GLU A 225 -13.42 -0.33 -0.92
CA GLU A 225 -13.88 0.98 -1.45
C GLU A 225 -15.06 1.44 -0.58
N ILE A 226 -15.49 2.69 -0.77
CA ILE A 226 -16.78 3.18 -0.25
C ILE A 226 -17.90 2.56 -1.09
N SER A 227 -18.80 1.81 -0.45
CA SER A 227 -19.92 1.16 -1.11
C SER A 227 -21.12 2.11 -1.24
N ILE A 228 -21.90 1.90 -2.30
CA ILE A 228 -23.21 2.54 -2.47
C ILE A 228 -24.36 1.63 -1.99
N ASN A 229 -24.04 0.38 -1.64
CA ASN A 229 -25.02 -0.66 -1.35
C ASN A 229 -24.94 -1.16 0.11
N ALA A 230 -23.88 -0.81 0.83
CA ALA A 230 -23.64 -1.21 2.21
C ALA A 230 -22.96 -0.07 2.99
N THR A 231 -23.04 -0.14 4.31
CA THR A 231 -22.32 0.75 5.21
C THR A 231 -20.81 0.62 5.00
N THR A 232 -20.07 1.72 5.17
CA THR A 232 -18.62 1.73 5.04
C THR A 232 -18.00 2.15 6.36
N HIS A 233 -17.27 1.24 6.99
CA HIS A 233 -16.47 1.55 8.16
C HIS A 233 -15.26 2.39 7.76
N VAL A 234 -15.04 3.50 8.47
CA VAL A 234 -13.98 4.47 8.17
C VAL A 234 -13.16 4.76 9.43
N ALA A 235 -11.83 4.75 9.29
CA ALA A 235 -10.93 5.43 10.21
C ALA A 235 -10.36 6.67 9.50
N GLU A 236 -10.74 7.86 9.96
CA GLU A 236 -10.25 9.13 9.46
C GLU A 236 -9.15 9.67 10.37
N LEU A 237 -7.93 9.79 9.85
CA LEU A 237 -6.85 10.56 10.45
C LEU A 237 -6.97 12.01 9.97
N LYS A 238 -7.17 12.96 10.88
CA LYS A 238 -7.20 14.39 10.56
C LYS A 238 -6.79 15.21 11.77
N ASP A 239 -5.99 16.25 11.55
CA ASP A 239 -5.48 17.13 12.61
C ASP A 239 -4.72 16.37 13.72
N GLY A 240 -4.09 15.24 13.35
CA GLY A 240 -3.36 14.36 14.28
C GLY A 240 -4.24 13.43 15.12
N GLU A 241 -5.56 13.44 14.94
CA GLU A 241 -6.50 12.55 15.61
C GLU A 241 -7.06 11.50 14.66
N ILE A 242 -7.28 10.28 15.16
CA ILE A 242 -7.98 9.22 14.43
C ILE A 242 -9.39 9.09 15.00
N LYS A 243 -10.40 9.21 14.13
CA LYS A 243 -11.82 9.02 14.47
C LYS A 243 -12.39 7.89 13.63
N GLU A 244 -13.18 7.03 14.26
CA GLU A 244 -13.86 5.91 13.60
C GLU A 244 -15.36 6.20 13.49
N TYR A 245 -15.94 5.91 12.33
CA TYR A 245 -17.37 6.07 12.04
C TYR A 245 -17.80 5.17 10.86
N ASP A 246 -19.10 5.14 10.62
CA ASP A 246 -19.78 4.32 9.61
C ASP A 246 -20.60 5.19 8.64
#